data_AF-A0A498NY42-F1
#
_entry.id   AF-A0A498NY42-F1
#
_cell.length_a   1.000
_cell.length_b   1.000
_cell.length_c   1.000
_cell.angle_alpha   90.00
_cell.angle_beta   90.00
_cell.angle_gamma   90.00
#
_symmetry.space_group_name_H-M   'P 1'
#
loop_
_entity.id
_entity.type
_entity.pdbx_description
1 polymer ?
#
loop_
_entity_poly.entity_id
_entity_poly.type
_entity_poly.pdbx_seq_one_letter_code
_entity_poly.pdbx_strand_id
1 'polypeptide(L)'
;MIGWFAHPVFNGDYSDVMKNRIRERSLAAGHAQSRLPEFTPEEVARIKGTHDYFGLNHYTTVLAFYVDFGDQEHYDADRGAVVISDRTWLETGSDWLKICPQGFRRLLKFIKDNYGNPPVYVTENGVSERGPVDLNDVIRIHYYENYINQALKAYMWDGVDLRGYAAWSLMDNLEWTMGYSERFGLFYVNRTDPNLPRIPKKSVQYYSTVINCNGFISPGETPHECQIY
;
A
#
# COMPACT_ATOMS: atom_id res chain seq x y z
N MET A 1 2.23 -2.70 11.47
CA MET A 1 2.80 -1.42 11.00
C MET A 1 1.78 -0.28 11.02
N ILE A 2 0.62 -0.38 10.37
CA ILE A 2 -0.38 0.73 10.30
C ILE A 2 -0.73 1.33 11.66
N GLY A 3 -1.01 0.49 12.66
CA GLY A 3 -1.43 0.94 13.99
C GLY A 3 -0.36 1.70 14.77
N TRP A 4 0.93 1.55 14.42
CA TRP A 4 2.00 2.32 15.07
C TRP A 4 1.78 3.83 14.85
N PHE A 5 1.48 4.24 13.62
CA PHE A 5 1.27 5.65 13.28
C PHE A 5 -0.20 6.06 13.36
N ALA A 6 -1.12 5.18 12.94
CA ALA A 6 -2.53 5.51 12.91
C ALA A 6 -3.17 5.57 14.31
N HIS A 7 -2.80 4.70 15.27
CA HIS A 7 -3.45 4.76 16.58
C HIS A 7 -3.20 6.07 17.34
N PRO A 8 -1.98 6.62 17.41
CA PRO A 8 -1.77 7.92 18.04
C PRO A 8 -2.63 9.03 17.42
N VAL A 9 -2.68 9.10 16.10
CA VAL A 9 -3.41 10.16 15.38
C VAL A 9 -4.93 10.01 15.49
N PHE A 10 -5.47 8.80 15.34
CA PHE A 10 -6.93 8.59 15.32
C PHE A 10 -7.52 8.29 16.71
N ASN A 11 -6.76 7.61 17.58
CA ASN A 11 -7.25 7.12 18.88
C ASN A 11 -6.56 7.82 20.07
N GLY A 12 -5.35 8.37 19.88
CA GLY A 12 -4.64 9.26 20.80
C GLY A 12 -3.27 8.77 21.26
N ASP A 13 -3.08 7.47 21.40
CA ASP A 13 -1.84 6.87 21.89
C ASP A 13 -1.49 5.60 21.08
N TYR A 14 -0.33 5.01 21.29
CA TYR A 14 -0.01 3.69 20.76
C TYR A 14 -1.02 2.64 21.25
N SER A 15 -1.30 1.64 20.42
CA SER A 15 -2.18 0.53 20.81
C SER A 15 -1.66 -0.20 22.05
N ASP A 16 -2.56 -0.64 22.92
CA ASP A 16 -2.19 -1.38 24.15
C ASP A 16 -1.38 -2.64 23.85
N VAL A 17 -1.69 -3.34 22.75
CA VAL A 17 -0.92 -4.53 22.32
C VAL A 17 0.55 -4.18 22.08
N MET A 18 0.83 -3.06 21.43
CA MET A 18 2.20 -2.61 21.15
C MET A 18 2.91 -2.16 22.43
N LYS A 19 2.25 -1.36 23.27
CA LYS A 19 2.80 -0.87 24.54
C LYS A 19 3.15 -2.03 25.47
N ASN A 20 2.18 -2.92 25.72
CA ASN A 20 2.35 -4.03 26.65
C ASN A 20 3.44 -4.99 26.18
N ARG A 21 3.40 -5.40 24.90
CA ARG A 21 4.35 -6.37 24.37
C ARG A 21 5.79 -5.86 24.35
N ILE A 22 6.02 -4.61 23.93
CA ILE A 22 7.38 -4.06 23.93
C ILE A 22 7.87 -3.85 25.36
N ARG A 23 7.00 -3.38 26.27
CA ARG A 23 7.36 -3.24 27.69
C ARG A 23 7.74 -4.58 28.32
N GLU A 24 6.91 -5.60 28.18
CA GLU A 24 7.16 -6.95 28.70
C GLU A 24 8.48 -7.52 28.17
N ARG A 25 8.72 -7.40 26.85
CA ARG A 25 9.97 -7.86 26.23
C ARG A 25 11.18 -7.07 26.70
N SER A 26 11.05 -5.75 26.87
CA SER A 26 12.15 -4.90 27.36
C SER A 26 12.54 -5.30 28.78
N LEU A 27 11.56 -5.53 29.66
CA LEU A 27 11.80 -5.98 31.04
C LEU A 27 12.43 -7.39 31.07
N ALA A 28 11.95 -8.31 30.22
CA ALA A 28 12.51 -9.66 30.11
C ALA A 28 13.97 -9.66 29.62
N ALA A 29 14.32 -8.73 28.73
CA ALA A 29 15.70 -8.52 28.27
C ALA A 29 16.59 -7.73 29.26
N GLY A 30 16.06 -7.39 30.45
CA GLY A 30 16.82 -6.75 31.52
C GLY A 30 16.91 -5.22 31.42
N HIS A 31 16.12 -4.58 30.54
CA HIS A 31 16.03 -3.12 30.51
C HIS A 31 15.26 -2.61 31.73
N ALA A 32 15.70 -1.49 32.29
CA ALA A 32 15.01 -0.85 33.42
C ALA A 32 13.65 -0.25 33.02
N GLN A 33 13.44 0.01 31.73
CA GLN A 33 12.23 0.63 31.17
C GLN A 33 11.92 0.09 29.77
N SER A 34 10.72 0.38 29.28
CA SER A 34 10.31 0.03 27.91
C SER A 34 11.22 0.67 26.87
N ARG A 35 11.56 -0.07 25.81
CA ARG A 35 12.21 0.47 24.59
C ARG A 35 11.29 1.37 23.77
N LEU A 36 9.97 1.22 23.92
CA LEU A 36 8.98 2.10 23.28
C LEU A 36 8.81 3.37 24.14
N PRO A 37 9.04 4.57 23.57
CA PRO A 37 8.73 5.83 24.25
C PRO A 37 7.24 5.95 24.59
N GLU A 38 6.92 6.62 25.69
CA GLU A 38 5.54 6.89 26.12
C GLU A 38 5.18 8.36 25.86
N PHE A 39 3.95 8.62 25.42
CA PHE A 39 3.42 9.98 25.33
C PHE A 39 2.88 10.43 26.69
N THR A 40 3.07 11.71 27.03
CA THR A 40 2.35 12.30 28.17
C THR A 40 0.87 12.48 27.84
N PRO A 41 -0.02 12.63 28.84
CA PRO A 41 -1.42 12.93 28.59
C PRO A 41 -1.65 14.19 27.72
N GLU A 42 -0.79 15.20 27.88
CA GLU A 42 -0.84 16.43 27.07
C GLU A 42 -0.44 16.16 25.61
N GLU A 43 0.55 15.29 25.37
CA GLU A 43 0.96 14.90 24.02
C GLU A 43 -0.11 14.05 23.32
N VAL A 44 -0.71 13.10 24.05
CA VAL A 44 -1.87 12.31 23.58
C VAL A 44 -3.01 13.24 23.16
N ALA A 45 -3.37 14.21 24.01
CA ALA A 45 -4.42 15.17 23.71
C ALA A 45 -4.09 16.07 22.51
N ARG A 46 -2.79 16.39 22.32
CA ARG A 46 -2.32 17.21 21.21
C ARG A 46 -2.33 16.48 19.86
N ILE A 47 -2.03 15.18 19.84
CA ILE A 47 -1.91 14.38 18.60
C ILE A 47 -3.26 13.80 18.17
N LYS A 48 -4.13 13.47 19.12
CA LYS A 48 -5.44 12.89 18.81
C LYS A 48 -6.27 13.82 17.94
N GLY A 49 -6.74 13.31 16.80
CA GLY A 49 -7.60 14.04 15.88
C GLY A 49 -6.85 14.98 14.94
N THR A 50 -5.51 14.94 14.87
CA THR A 50 -4.72 15.77 13.94
C THR A 50 -4.75 15.20 12.52
N HIS A 51 -5.94 15.01 11.95
CA HIS A 51 -6.12 14.45 10.62
C HIS A 51 -7.41 14.97 9.95
N ASP A 52 -7.34 15.17 8.63
CA ASP A 52 -8.52 15.47 7.81
C ASP A 52 -8.95 14.25 6.96
N TYR A 53 -8.01 13.35 6.68
CA TYR A 53 -8.22 12.13 5.90
C TYR A 53 -7.15 11.08 6.24
N PHE A 54 -7.35 9.85 5.78
CA PHE A 54 -6.39 8.75 5.87
C PHE A 54 -5.68 8.56 4.51
N GLY A 55 -4.40 8.90 4.44
CA GLY A 55 -3.55 8.60 3.29
C GLY A 55 -3.03 7.16 3.35
N LEU A 56 -3.24 6.38 2.29
CA LEU A 56 -2.87 4.97 2.24
C LEU A 56 -1.97 4.66 1.04
N ASN A 57 -0.76 4.17 1.34
CA ASN A 57 0.07 3.47 0.37
C ASN A 57 -0.16 1.95 0.56
N HIS A 58 -0.52 1.25 -0.50
CA HIS A 58 -0.70 -0.19 -0.45
C HIS A 58 -0.16 -0.84 -1.72
N TYR A 59 0.49 -1.99 -1.61
CA TYR A 59 1.16 -2.63 -2.74
C TYR A 59 0.98 -4.15 -2.80
N THR A 60 1.03 -4.80 -1.64
CA THR A 60 1.09 -6.26 -1.52
C THR A 60 0.41 -6.71 -0.24
N THR A 61 0.18 -8.02 -0.14
CA THR A 61 -0.26 -8.70 1.08
C THR A 61 0.83 -9.67 1.53
N VAL A 62 0.81 -10.05 2.79
CA VAL A 62 1.66 -11.11 3.33
C VAL A 62 0.83 -12.05 4.20
N LEU A 63 1.29 -13.30 4.32
CA LEU A 63 0.84 -14.24 5.32
C LEU A 63 1.67 -14.02 6.58
N ALA A 64 1.02 -13.90 7.73
CA ALA A 64 1.69 -13.71 9.01
C ALA A 64 1.57 -14.99 9.86
N PHE A 65 2.69 -15.43 10.42
CA PHE A 65 2.76 -16.60 11.29
C PHE A 65 3.36 -16.19 12.63
N TYR A 66 2.75 -16.66 13.71
CA TYR A 66 3.31 -16.48 15.04
C TYR A 66 4.67 -17.18 15.12
N VAL A 67 5.65 -16.47 15.67
CA VAL A 67 6.97 -17.01 16.00
C VAL A 67 7.38 -16.44 17.34
N ASP A 68 7.87 -17.31 18.21
CA ASP A 68 8.58 -16.91 19.41
C ASP A 68 10.05 -16.66 19.07
N PHE A 69 10.50 -15.42 19.24
CA PHE A 69 11.86 -14.98 18.95
C PHE A 69 12.78 -15.08 20.19
N GLY A 70 12.27 -15.57 21.31
CA GLY A 70 12.98 -15.55 22.59
C GLY A 70 13.36 -14.12 22.97
N ASP A 71 14.63 -13.92 23.33
CA ASP A 71 15.15 -12.66 23.86
C ASP A 71 15.64 -11.68 22.77
N GLN A 72 15.42 -11.98 21.49
CA GLN A 72 15.87 -11.10 20.40
C GLN A 72 15.14 -9.75 20.41
N GLU A 73 15.89 -8.65 20.23
CA GLU A 73 15.34 -7.29 20.29
C GLU A 73 15.36 -6.61 18.91
N HIS A 74 14.33 -6.86 18.12
CA HIS A 74 14.11 -6.20 16.83
C HIS A 74 12.61 -6.14 16.50
N TYR A 75 12.26 -5.39 15.45
CA TYR A 75 10.88 -5.15 15.04
C TYR A 75 10.03 -6.44 14.89
N ASP A 76 10.54 -7.45 14.18
CA ASP A 76 9.82 -8.72 14.01
C ASP A 76 9.62 -9.50 15.32
N ALA A 77 10.58 -9.42 16.25
CA ALA A 77 10.47 -10.05 17.56
C ALA A 77 9.44 -9.34 18.44
N ASP A 78 9.39 -8.01 18.38
CA ASP A 78 8.43 -7.20 19.14
C ASP A 78 6.99 -7.41 18.67
N ARG A 79 6.76 -7.65 17.38
CA ARG A 79 5.44 -8.10 16.88
C ARG A 79 5.25 -9.63 16.95
N GLY A 80 6.29 -10.37 17.34
CA GLY A 80 6.46 -11.83 17.29
C GLY A 80 5.64 -12.52 16.22
N ALA A 81 5.90 -12.08 15.00
CA ALA A 81 5.38 -12.70 13.80
C ALA A 81 6.42 -12.59 12.71
N VAL A 82 6.58 -13.66 11.95
CA VAL A 82 7.25 -13.62 10.64
C VAL A 82 6.21 -13.41 9.57
N VAL A 83 6.65 -12.86 8.43
CA VAL A 83 5.80 -12.71 7.26
C VAL A 83 6.42 -13.42 6.07
N ILE A 84 5.58 -14.08 5.29
CA ILE A 84 5.95 -14.69 4.02
C ILE A 84 4.93 -14.30 2.96
N SER A 85 5.28 -14.47 1.70
CA SER A 85 4.31 -14.45 0.62
C SER A 85 3.90 -15.85 0.22
N ASP A 86 2.68 -16.01 -0.28
CA ASP A 86 2.27 -17.27 -0.89
C ASP A 86 3.02 -17.45 -2.23
N ARG A 87 3.58 -18.64 -2.44
CA ARG A 87 4.35 -18.95 -3.66
C ARG A 87 3.49 -19.06 -4.91
N THR A 88 2.17 -19.12 -4.75
CA THR A 88 1.21 -19.14 -5.87
C THR A 88 0.84 -17.75 -6.35
N TRP A 89 1.19 -16.69 -5.62
CA TRP A 89 0.94 -15.32 -6.04
C TRP A 89 1.90 -14.90 -7.14
N LEU A 90 1.41 -14.04 -8.05
CA LEU A 90 2.22 -13.59 -9.19
C LEU A 90 3.39 -12.72 -8.70
N GLU A 91 4.56 -13.06 -9.22
CA GLU A 91 5.84 -12.37 -9.05
C GLU A 91 5.86 -11.04 -9.80
N THR A 92 6.69 -10.11 -9.34
CA THR A 92 6.84 -8.77 -9.95
C THR A 92 8.32 -8.38 -10.06
N GLY A 93 8.62 -7.16 -10.47
CA GLY A 93 10.00 -6.67 -10.55
C GLY A 93 10.71 -6.56 -9.19
N SER A 94 9.94 -6.51 -8.09
CA SER A 94 10.43 -6.36 -6.72
C SER A 94 10.15 -7.63 -5.91
N ASP A 95 11.17 -8.18 -5.25
CA ASP A 95 11.05 -9.45 -4.52
C ASP A 95 10.02 -9.42 -3.38
N TRP A 96 9.81 -8.25 -2.78
CA TRP A 96 8.88 -8.02 -1.68
C TRP A 96 7.42 -7.85 -2.12
N LEU A 97 7.17 -7.58 -3.41
CA LEU A 97 5.86 -7.22 -3.94
C LEU A 97 5.27 -8.41 -4.71
N LYS A 98 4.19 -8.99 -4.19
CA LYS A 98 3.38 -10.00 -4.89
C LYS A 98 1.98 -9.48 -5.17
N ILE A 99 1.37 -9.97 -6.24
CA ILE A 99 0.02 -9.56 -6.62
C ILE A 99 -1.00 -10.32 -5.77
N CYS A 100 -1.50 -9.69 -4.71
CA CYS A 100 -2.59 -10.21 -3.86
C CYS A 100 -3.64 -9.09 -3.60
N PRO A 101 -4.53 -8.82 -4.56
CA PRO A 101 -5.45 -7.69 -4.51
C PRO A 101 -6.48 -7.81 -3.38
N GLN A 102 -6.82 -9.03 -2.94
CA GLN A 102 -7.85 -9.23 -1.90
C GLN A 102 -7.45 -8.61 -0.55
N GLY A 103 -6.15 -8.54 -0.23
CA GLY A 103 -5.70 -7.89 0.99
C GLY A 103 -5.93 -6.38 0.99
N PHE A 104 -5.97 -5.74 -0.19
CA PHE A 104 -6.24 -4.32 -0.31
C PHE A 104 -7.65 -3.95 0.21
N ARG A 105 -8.68 -4.68 -0.26
CA ARG A 105 -10.06 -4.50 0.23
C ARG A 105 -10.14 -4.78 1.73
N ARG A 106 -9.49 -5.84 2.21
CA ARG A 106 -9.45 -6.18 3.64
C ARG A 106 -8.82 -5.06 4.47
N LEU A 107 -7.75 -4.43 3.98
CA LEU A 107 -7.11 -3.32 4.67
C LEU A 107 -7.97 -2.05 4.68
N LEU A 108 -8.61 -1.72 3.56
CA LEU A 108 -9.56 -0.60 3.49
C LEU A 108 -10.72 -0.81 4.49
N LYS A 109 -11.27 -2.02 4.54
CA LYS A 109 -12.29 -2.38 5.53
C LYS A 109 -11.76 -2.32 6.97
N PHE A 110 -10.53 -2.78 7.21
CA PHE A 110 -9.89 -2.66 8.52
C PHE A 110 -9.77 -1.20 8.96
N ILE A 111 -9.34 -0.30 8.07
CA ILE A 111 -9.24 1.14 8.36
C ILE A 111 -10.61 1.70 8.73
N LYS A 112 -11.65 1.37 7.96
CA LYS A 112 -13.02 1.75 8.25
C LYS A 112 -13.46 1.32 9.65
N ASP A 113 -13.31 0.03 9.95
CA ASP A 113 -13.85 -0.57 11.17
C ASP A 113 -13.06 -0.13 12.44
N ASN A 114 -11.79 0.28 12.31
CA ASN A 114 -10.93 0.59 13.45
C ASN A 114 -10.67 2.09 13.69
N TYR A 115 -10.90 2.94 12.68
CA TYR A 115 -10.59 4.38 12.75
C TYR A 115 -11.79 5.29 12.46
N GLY A 116 -13.02 4.74 12.56
CA GLY A 116 -14.26 5.53 12.44
C GLY A 116 -14.65 5.90 11.01
N ASN A 117 -14.28 5.07 10.03
CA ASN A 117 -14.54 5.31 8.60
C ASN A 117 -14.11 6.70 8.10
N PRO A 118 -12.84 7.10 8.30
CA PRO A 118 -12.37 8.40 7.84
C PRO A 118 -12.38 8.45 6.30
N PRO A 119 -12.41 9.64 5.69
CA PRO A 119 -12.14 9.78 4.26
C PRO A 119 -10.78 9.16 3.92
N VAL A 120 -10.74 8.24 2.96
CA VAL A 120 -9.51 7.55 2.54
C VAL A 120 -9.09 8.03 1.16
N TYR A 121 -7.80 8.37 1.03
CA TYR A 121 -7.14 8.58 -0.25
C TYR A 121 -6.03 7.55 -0.40
N VAL A 122 -6.12 6.73 -1.45
CA VAL A 122 -5.03 5.83 -1.81
C VAL A 122 -3.98 6.69 -2.50
N THR A 123 -2.91 7.01 -1.80
CA THR A 123 -1.85 7.91 -2.24
C THR A 123 -0.79 7.21 -3.09
N GLU A 124 -0.65 5.90 -2.93
CA GLU A 124 0.14 5.05 -3.81
C GLU A 124 -0.46 3.64 -3.92
N ASN A 125 -0.59 3.15 -5.16
CA ASN A 125 -0.78 1.75 -5.48
C ASN A 125 -0.17 1.46 -6.85
N GLY A 126 0.61 0.40 -6.99
CA GLY A 126 1.35 0.14 -8.23
C GLY A 126 2.11 -1.19 -8.24
N VAL A 127 2.73 -1.48 -9.37
CA VAL A 127 3.53 -2.69 -9.57
C VAL A 127 4.79 -2.42 -10.36
N SER A 128 5.88 -3.07 -9.95
CA SER A 128 7.17 -2.99 -10.61
C SER A 128 7.32 -4.04 -11.69
N GLU A 129 8.12 -3.70 -12.69
CA GLU A 129 8.72 -4.65 -13.63
C GLU A 129 10.24 -4.53 -13.59
N ARG A 130 10.92 -5.64 -13.86
CA ARG A 130 12.38 -5.72 -13.98
C ARG A 130 12.74 -6.47 -15.25
N GLY A 131 13.98 -6.28 -15.74
CA GLY A 131 14.49 -6.92 -16.95
C GLY A 131 14.34 -6.03 -18.19
N PRO A 132 14.25 -6.62 -19.40
CA PRO A 132 14.03 -5.86 -20.63
C PRO A 132 12.80 -4.95 -20.54
N VAL A 133 12.84 -3.82 -21.25
CA VAL A 133 11.70 -2.90 -21.31
C VAL A 133 10.64 -3.50 -22.22
N ASP A 134 9.45 -3.71 -21.67
CA ASP A 134 8.25 -4.05 -22.42
C ASP A 134 7.25 -2.90 -22.29
N LEU A 135 6.88 -2.30 -23.41
CA LEU A 135 5.83 -1.26 -23.44
C LEU A 135 4.43 -1.87 -23.41
N ASN A 136 4.30 -3.17 -23.69
CA ASN A 136 3.07 -3.93 -23.54
C ASN A 136 3.03 -4.61 -22.15
N ASP A 137 2.97 -3.79 -21.11
CA ASP A 137 3.07 -4.14 -19.70
C ASP A 137 1.79 -4.81 -19.13
N VAL A 138 1.49 -6.01 -19.63
CA VAL A 138 0.27 -6.76 -19.29
C VAL A 138 0.12 -6.99 -17.78
N ILE A 139 1.22 -7.25 -17.06
CA ILE A 139 1.17 -7.46 -15.61
C ILE A 139 0.71 -6.20 -14.86
N ARG A 140 1.05 -5.00 -15.35
CA ARG A 140 0.62 -3.73 -14.77
C ARG A 140 -0.85 -3.46 -15.03
N ILE A 141 -1.34 -3.79 -16.23
CA ILE A 141 -2.78 -3.75 -16.53
C ILE A 141 -3.54 -4.68 -15.58
N HIS A 142 -3.09 -5.94 -15.47
CA HIS A 142 -3.70 -6.93 -14.58
C HIS A 142 -3.71 -6.45 -13.11
N TYR A 143 -2.62 -5.84 -12.64
CA TYR A 143 -2.53 -5.29 -11.30
C TYR A 143 -3.57 -4.19 -11.08
N TYR A 144 -3.58 -3.14 -11.91
CA TYR A 144 -4.53 -2.02 -11.75
C TYR A 144 -5.97 -2.47 -11.88
N GLU A 145 -6.29 -3.35 -12.83
CA GLU A 145 -7.62 -3.94 -12.97
C GLU A 145 -8.10 -4.55 -11.64
N ASN A 146 -7.29 -5.43 -11.06
CA ASN A 146 -7.69 -6.17 -9.88
C ASN A 146 -7.70 -5.32 -8.61
N TYR A 147 -6.74 -4.40 -8.43
CA TYR A 147 -6.69 -3.54 -7.25
C TYR A 147 -7.79 -2.46 -7.27
N ILE A 148 -8.04 -1.83 -8.43
CA ILE A 148 -9.16 -0.88 -8.58
C ILE A 148 -10.50 -1.61 -8.36
N ASN A 149 -10.63 -2.86 -8.84
CA ASN A 149 -11.84 -3.66 -8.58
C ASN A 149 -12.05 -3.93 -7.09
N GLN A 150 -10.99 -4.18 -6.33
CA GLN A 150 -11.07 -4.36 -4.87
C GLN A 150 -11.36 -3.05 -4.14
N ALA A 151 -10.84 -1.91 -4.60
CA ALA A 151 -11.20 -0.58 -4.11
C ALA A 151 -12.69 -0.28 -4.33
N LEU A 152 -13.23 -0.53 -5.54
CA LEU A 152 -14.65 -0.36 -5.83
C LEU A 152 -15.53 -1.27 -4.97
N LYS A 153 -15.12 -2.53 -4.74
CA LYS A 153 -15.83 -3.43 -3.83
C LYS A 153 -15.82 -2.91 -2.38
N ALA A 154 -14.70 -2.35 -1.92
CA ALA A 154 -14.62 -1.73 -0.58
C ALA A 154 -15.57 -0.53 -0.47
N TYR A 155 -15.59 0.33 -1.48
CA TYR A 155 -16.48 1.49 -1.55
C TYR A 155 -17.96 1.08 -1.61
N MET A 156 -18.33 0.27 -2.60
CA MET A 156 -19.73 -0.07 -2.88
C MET A 156 -20.34 -1.07 -1.91
N TRP A 157 -19.57 -2.07 -1.46
CA TRP A 157 -20.13 -3.20 -0.69
C TRP A 157 -19.74 -3.16 0.79
N ASP A 158 -18.58 -2.61 1.14
CA ASP A 158 -18.15 -2.52 2.54
C ASP A 158 -18.42 -1.14 3.18
N GLY A 159 -18.82 -0.16 2.36
CA GLY A 159 -19.15 1.21 2.78
C GLY A 159 -17.94 2.03 3.22
N VAL A 160 -16.75 1.75 2.68
CA VAL A 160 -15.54 2.55 2.92
C VAL A 160 -15.69 3.92 2.24
N ASP A 161 -15.41 5.00 2.98
CA ASP A 161 -15.37 6.37 2.44
C ASP A 161 -14.09 6.59 1.61
N LEU A 162 -13.97 5.90 0.48
CA LEU A 162 -12.84 5.99 -0.44
C LEU A 162 -13.07 7.13 -1.44
N ARG A 163 -12.22 8.16 -1.41
CA ARG A 163 -12.41 9.40 -2.18
C ARG A 163 -11.39 9.66 -3.28
N GLY A 164 -10.27 8.92 -3.30
CA GLY A 164 -9.27 9.10 -4.34
C GLY A 164 -8.28 7.95 -4.43
N TYR A 165 -7.64 7.87 -5.60
CA TYR A 165 -6.70 6.82 -5.95
C TYR A 165 -5.61 7.37 -6.85
N ALA A 166 -4.36 7.25 -6.42
CA ALA A 166 -3.18 7.68 -7.15
C ALA A 166 -2.29 6.47 -7.48
N ALA A 167 -2.10 6.26 -8.78
CA ALA A 167 -1.20 5.25 -9.32
C ALA A 167 0.26 5.59 -9.00
N TRP A 168 0.99 4.65 -8.39
CA TRP A 168 2.44 4.71 -8.30
C TRP A 168 3.08 3.94 -9.47
N SER A 169 3.71 4.59 -10.43
CA SER A 169 3.95 6.02 -10.53
C SER A 169 3.54 6.56 -11.90
N LEU A 170 3.52 7.89 -12.02
CA LEU A 170 3.31 8.52 -13.32
C LEU A 170 4.37 8.04 -14.34
N MET A 171 5.64 7.98 -13.96
CA MET A 171 6.73 7.62 -14.87
C MET A 171 7.84 6.89 -14.15
N ASP A 172 8.61 6.08 -14.88
CA ASP A 172 9.74 5.35 -14.34
C ASP A 172 10.75 6.33 -13.70
N ASN A 173 11.00 6.15 -12.40
CA ASN A 173 11.78 7.06 -11.58
C ASN A 173 12.95 6.31 -10.89
N LEU A 174 13.64 6.97 -9.98
CA LEU A 174 14.70 6.36 -9.18
C LEU A 174 14.05 5.60 -8.01
N GLU A 175 13.98 4.27 -8.10
CA GLU A 175 13.40 3.40 -7.09
C GLU A 175 14.41 3.12 -5.97
N TRP A 176 14.72 4.16 -5.20
CA TRP A 176 15.54 4.11 -3.99
C TRP A 176 16.84 3.29 -4.19
N THR A 177 17.04 2.26 -3.36
CA THR A 177 18.22 1.39 -3.40
C THR A 177 18.28 0.51 -4.65
N MET A 178 17.16 0.34 -5.37
CA MET A 178 17.07 -0.44 -6.61
C MET A 178 17.45 0.39 -7.84
N GLY A 179 17.69 1.69 -7.66
CA GLY A 179 18.08 2.59 -8.73
C GLY A 179 17.02 2.62 -9.83
N TYR A 180 17.43 2.38 -11.08
CA TYR A 180 16.52 2.31 -12.23
C TYR A 180 16.18 0.89 -12.68
N SER A 181 16.52 -0.12 -11.86
CA SER A 181 16.32 -1.53 -12.21
C SER A 181 14.87 -2.00 -12.08
N GLU A 182 14.10 -1.35 -11.21
CA GLU A 182 12.68 -1.61 -10.97
C GLU A 182 11.86 -0.43 -11.51
N ARG A 183 10.84 -0.74 -12.30
CA ARG A 183 10.05 0.23 -13.05
C ARG A 183 8.59 0.17 -12.64
N PHE A 184 8.12 1.20 -11.94
CA PHE A 184 6.72 1.35 -11.51
C PHE A 184 5.85 2.21 -12.43
N GLY A 185 6.48 2.98 -13.33
CA GLY A 185 5.81 4.04 -14.06
C GLY A 185 4.80 3.53 -15.08
N LEU A 186 3.71 4.27 -15.24
CA LEU A 186 2.83 4.17 -16.42
C LEU A 186 3.57 4.59 -17.69
N PHE A 187 4.49 5.55 -17.60
CA PHE A 187 5.37 5.96 -18.69
C PHE A 187 6.79 5.44 -18.50
N TYR A 188 7.35 4.80 -19.54
CA TYR A 188 8.76 4.48 -19.60
C TYR A 188 9.60 5.74 -19.81
N VAL A 189 10.71 5.88 -19.08
CA VAL A 189 11.66 6.99 -19.28
C VAL A 189 12.90 6.45 -19.97
N ASN A 190 13.14 6.89 -21.21
CA ASN A 190 14.37 6.51 -21.91
C ASN A 190 15.55 7.30 -21.34
N ARG A 191 16.42 6.63 -20.58
CA ARG A 191 17.59 7.23 -19.93
C ARG A 191 18.86 7.18 -20.78
N THR A 192 18.85 6.52 -21.94
CA THR A 192 19.97 6.59 -22.89
C THR A 192 19.92 7.86 -23.74
N ASP A 193 18.74 8.46 -23.87
CA ASP A 193 18.53 9.77 -24.49
C ASP A 193 18.65 10.88 -23.41
N PRO A 194 19.53 11.89 -23.60
CA PRO A 194 19.66 13.00 -22.67
C PRO A 194 18.38 13.84 -22.50
N ASN A 195 17.44 13.78 -23.45
CA ASN A 195 16.16 14.49 -23.36
C ASN A 195 15.14 13.80 -22.44
N LEU A 196 15.44 12.59 -21.96
CA LEU A 196 14.59 11.81 -21.05
C LEU A 196 13.11 11.73 -21.52
N PRO A 197 12.84 11.28 -22.76
CA PRO A 197 11.47 11.21 -23.25
C PRO A 197 10.65 10.21 -22.42
N ARG A 198 9.38 10.55 -22.19
CA ARG A 198 8.38 9.71 -21.51
C ARG A 198 7.56 9.00 -22.58
N ILE A 199 7.67 7.68 -22.64
CA ILE A 199 7.02 6.86 -23.65
C ILE A 199 5.87 6.10 -22.96
N PRO A 200 4.61 6.27 -23.39
CA PRO A 200 3.48 5.63 -22.75
C PRO A 200 3.57 4.11 -22.88
N LYS A 201 3.39 3.39 -21.77
CA LYS A 201 3.15 1.95 -21.79
C LYS A 201 1.67 1.66 -22.03
N LYS A 202 1.31 0.40 -22.32
CA LYS A 202 -0.07 0.00 -22.61
C LYS A 202 -1.01 0.24 -21.43
N SER A 203 -0.50 0.15 -20.20
CA SER A 203 -1.23 0.52 -18.98
C SER A 203 -1.72 1.97 -18.95
N VAL A 204 -1.09 2.91 -19.66
CA VAL A 204 -1.59 4.30 -19.79
C VAL A 204 -2.96 4.31 -20.43
N GLN A 205 -3.12 3.59 -21.54
CA GLN A 205 -4.40 3.52 -22.25
C GLN A 205 -5.48 2.89 -21.37
N TYR A 206 -5.13 1.81 -20.67
CA TYR A 206 -6.05 1.14 -19.74
C TYR A 206 -6.48 2.06 -18.60
N TYR A 207 -5.52 2.66 -17.88
CA TYR A 207 -5.80 3.51 -16.73
C TYR A 207 -6.56 4.79 -17.13
N SER A 208 -6.20 5.40 -18.26
CA SER A 208 -6.94 6.56 -18.80
C SER A 208 -8.37 6.21 -19.17
N THR A 209 -8.62 5.00 -19.68
CA THR A 209 -9.98 4.52 -19.96
C THR A 209 -10.78 4.42 -18.67
N VAL A 210 -10.22 3.83 -17.61
CA VAL A 210 -10.89 3.72 -16.30
C VAL A 210 -11.24 5.11 -15.75
N ILE A 211 -10.32 6.07 -15.87
CA ILE A 211 -10.55 7.46 -15.45
C ILE A 211 -11.67 8.10 -16.26
N ASN A 212 -11.56 8.09 -17.60
CA ASN A 212 -12.50 8.81 -18.45
C ASN A 212 -13.91 8.21 -18.39
N CYS A 213 -14.01 6.89 -18.22
CA CYS A 213 -15.29 6.20 -18.07
C CYS A 213 -15.77 6.15 -16.61
N ASN A 214 -15.00 6.72 -15.67
CA ASN A 214 -15.27 6.73 -14.23
C ASN A 214 -15.60 5.33 -13.68
N GLY A 215 -14.89 4.30 -14.14
CA GLY A 215 -15.16 2.91 -13.80
C GLY A 215 -14.71 1.90 -14.85
N PHE A 216 -15.08 0.63 -14.66
CA PHE A 216 -14.85 -0.44 -15.63
C PHE A 216 -15.93 -0.45 -16.72
N ILE A 217 -15.53 -0.70 -17.97
CA ILE A 217 -16.46 -0.90 -19.08
C ILE A 217 -17.17 -2.25 -18.91
N SER A 218 -18.49 -2.31 -19.16
CA SER A 218 -19.24 -3.55 -19.02
C SER A 218 -18.85 -4.57 -20.10
N PRO A 219 -18.86 -5.88 -19.81
CA PRO A 219 -18.61 -6.89 -20.83
C PRO A 219 -19.59 -6.78 -21.99
N GLY A 220 -19.09 -6.54 -23.21
CA GLY A 220 -19.90 -6.43 -24.43
C GLY A 220 -20.21 -5.00 -24.87
N GLU A 221 -19.89 -3.99 -24.05
CA GLU A 221 -19.89 -2.60 -24.48
C GLU A 221 -18.60 -2.35 -25.28
N THR A 222 -18.75 -1.91 -26.54
CA THR A 222 -17.63 -1.36 -27.30
C THR A 222 -17.14 -0.08 -26.62
N PRO A 223 -15.86 0.28 -26.72
CA PRO A 223 -15.37 1.51 -26.12
C PRO A 223 -16.05 2.69 -26.83
N HIS A 224 -17.11 3.22 -26.23
CA HIS A 224 -17.89 4.30 -26.81
C HIS A 224 -18.05 5.45 -25.81
N GLU A 225 -17.94 6.65 -26.37
CA GLU A 225 -18.16 7.99 -25.79
C GLU A 225 -17.14 8.50 -24.75
N CYS A 226 -16.66 7.68 -23.81
CA CYS A 226 -15.70 8.13 -22.80
C CYS A 226 -14.22 8.05 -23.23
N GLN A 227 -13.87 7.30 -24.29
CA GLN A 227 -12.50 7.25 -24.81
C GLN A 227 -12.24 8.43 -25.76
N ILE A 228 -12.06 9.64 -25.22
CA ILE A 228 -11.57 10.77 -26.01
C ILE A 228 -10.04 10.70 -26.04
N TYR A 229 -9.49 10.68 -27.28
CA TYR A 229 -8.08 10.48 -27.65
C TYR A 229 -7.07 11.39 -26.96
#